data_AF-A0A4U7FAI0-F1
#
_entry.id   AF-A0A4U7FAI0-F1
#
_cell.length_a   1.000
_cell.length_b   1.000
_cell.length_c   1.000
_cell.angle_alpha   90.00
_cell.angle_beta   90.00
_cell.angle_gamma   90.00
#
_symmetry.space_group_name_H-M   'P 1'
#
loop_
_entity.id
_entity.type
_entity.pdbx_description
1 polymer ?
#
loop_
_entity_poly.entity_id
_entity_poly.type
_entity_poly.pdbx_seq_one_letter_code
_entity_poly.pdbx_strand_id
1 'polypeptide(L)'
;MLVSTVVCVVACAAVAVIPPLLGSSSAFTGSVSSSAVLGLVFAARNLQLLRAAGTPSLPPAVLTTIFGGWFMLAPLLYPDVGFLPTAGTQLGGTVIATFGLYVTVAGVSGE
;
A
#
# COMPACT_ATOMS: atom_id res chain seq x y z
N MET A 1 -9.84 10.90 -7.43
CA MET A 1 -10.17 9.47 -7.15
C MET A 1 -9.40 8.51 -8.04
N LEU A 2 -9.65 8.45 -9.36
CA LEU A 2 -9.00 7.45 -10.23
C LEU A 2 -7.47 7.50 -10.22
N VAL A 3 -6.88 8.70 -10.31
CA VAL A 3 -5.42 8.90 -10.22
C VAL A 3 -4.89 8.38 -8.88
N SER A 4 -5.53 8.76 -7.77
CA SER A 4 -5.19 8.29 -6.42
C SER A 4 -5.17 6.77 -6.32
N THR A 5 -6.18 6.10 -6.86
CA THR A 5 -6.26 4.63 -6.82
C THR A 5 -5.19 3.98 -7.70
N VAL A 6 -4.86 4.55 -8.87
CA VAL A 6 -3.74 4.08 -9.70
C VAL A 6 -2.41 4.24 -8.98
N VAL A 7 -2.19 5.37 -8.29
CA VAL A 7 -0.97 5.59 -7.51
C VAL A 7 -0.84 4.55 -6.39
N CYS A 8 -1.92 4.21 -5.68
CA CYS A 8 -1.90 3.11 -4.71
C CYS A 8 -1.46 1.77 -5.33
N VAL A 9 -1.98 1.42 -6.50
CA VAL A 9 -1.62 0.16 -7.20
C VAL A 9 -0.13 0.14 -7.51
N VAL A 10 0.40 1.22 -8.09
CA VAL A 10 1.82 1.33 -8.44
C VAL A 10 2.69 1.28 -7.19
N ALA A 11 2.30 1.97 -6.12
CA ALA A 11 3.03 1.98 -4.86
C ALA A 11 3.06 0.59 -4.21
N CYS A 12 1.94 -0.14 -4.19
CA CYS A 12 1.90 -1.52 -3.69
C CYS A 12 2.85 -2.43 -4.51
N ALA A 13 2.85 -2.30 -5.84
CA ALA A 13 3.75 -3.07 -6.69
C ALA A 13 5.24 -2.73 -6.42
N ALA A 14 5.56 -1.45 -6.22
CA ALA A 14 6.92 -1.02 -5.89
C ALA A 14 7.38 -1.54 -4.52
N VAL A 15 6.54 -1.42 -3.49
CA VAL A 15 6.85 -1.92 -2.13
C VAL A 15 7.05 -3.44 -2.12
N ALA A 16 6.33 -4.19 -2.97
CA ALA A 16 6.51 -5.63 -3.08
C ALA A 16 7.90 -6.06 -3.57
N VAL A 17 8.59 -5.20 -4.33
CA VAL A 17 9.89 -5.53 -4.95
C VAL A 17 11.08 -4.83 -4.28
N ILE A 18 10.87 -3.76 -3.51
CA ILE A 18 11.95 -3.03 -2.83
C ILE A 18 12.80 -3.94 -1.92
N PRO A 19 12.24 -4.68 -0.94
CA PRO A 19 13.04 -5.52 -0.05
C PRO A 19 13.90 -6.59 -0.75
N PRO A 20 13.38 -7.39 -1.71
CA PRO A 20 14.21 -8.38 -2.39
C PRO A 20 15.27 -7.75 -3.31
N LEU A 21 14.99 -6.61 -3.94
CA LEU A 21 15.97 -5.91 -4.78
C LEU A 21 17.15 -5.34 -3.98
N LEU A 22 16.93 -5.03 -2.70
CA LEU A 22 17.94 -4.45 -1.83
C LEU A 22 18.60 -5.48 -0.89
N GLY A 23 18.31 -6.77 -1.06
CA GLY A 23 18.94 -7.84 -0.29
C GLY A 23 18.59 -7.83 1.20
N SER A 24 17.37 -7.41 1.57
CA SER A 24 16.92 -7.39 2.97
C SER A 24 16.73 -8.80 3.56
N SER A 25 16.65 -8.89 4.89
CA SER A 25 16.43 -10.17 5.59
C SER A 25 15.17 -10.89 5.08
N SER A 26 15.17 -12.23 5.13
CA SER A 26 14.06 -13.06 4.64
C SER A 26 12.75 -12.79 5.40
N ALA A 27 12.84 -12.52 6.71
CA ALA A 27 11.68 -12.21 7.54
C ALA A 27 11.04 -10.88 7.15
N PHE A 28 11.84 -9.82 6.98
CA PHE A 28 11.37 -8.51 6.54
C PHE A 28 10.81 -8.59 5.11
N THR A 29 11.55 -9.21 4.20
CA THR A 29 11.15 -9.41 2.81
C THR A 29 9.84 -10.18 2.71
N GLY A 30 9.71 -11.30 3.42
CA GLY A 30 8.47 -12.10 3.42
C GLY A 30 7.28 -11.30 3.95
N SER A 31 7.45 -10.57 5.04
CA SER A 31 6.41 -9.75 5.66
C SER A 31 5.93 -8.62 4.75
N VAL A 32 6.85 -7.81 4.24
CA VAL A 32 6.52 -6.66 3.37
C VAL A 32 6.00 -7.13 2.02
N SER A 33 6.65 -8.10 1.38
CA SER A 33 6.27 -8.53 0.03
C SER A 33 4.91 -9.23 0.00
N SER A 34 4.63 -10.12 0.96
CA SER A 34 3.32 -10.77 1.05
C SER A 34 2.19 -9.77 1.33
N SER A 35 2.42 -8.84 2.25
CA SER A 35 1.49 -7.76 2.57
C SER A 35 1.29 -6.83 1.37
N ALA A 36 2.33 -6.54 0.60
CA ALA A 36 2.26 -5.69 -0.59
C ALA A 36 1.50 -6.35 -1.74
N VAL A 37 1.59 -7.67 -1.89
CA VAL A 37 0.75 -8.43 -2.82
C VAL A 37 -0.73 -8.33 -2.43
N LEU A 38 -1.06 -8.49 -1.15
CA LEU A 38 -2.43 -8.31 -0.67
C LEU A 38 -2.91 -6.86 -0.87
N GLY A 39 -2.07 -5.88 -0.52
CA GLY A 39 -2.34 -4.47 -0.76
C GLY A 39 -2.57 -4.16 -2.26
N LEU A 40 -1.83 -4.81 -3.15
CA LEU A 40 -2.01 -4.69 -4.60
C LEU A 40 -3.37 -5.21 -5.04
N VAL A 41 -3.80 -6.37 -4.53
CA VAL A 41 -5.11 -6.96 -4.83
C VAL A 41 -6.24 -6.00 -4.41
N PHE A 42 -6.18 -5.46 -3.19
CA PHE A 42 -7.20 -4.53 -2.71
C PHE A 42 -7.18 -3.19 -3.46
N ALA A 43 -6.01 -2.61 -3.72
CA ALA A 43 -5.89 -1.39 -4.50
C ALA A 43 -6.41 -1.56 -5.94
N ALA A 44 -6.07 -2.68 -6.59
CA ALA A 44 -6.53 -3.00 -7.94
C ALA A 44 -8.04 -3.24 -7.97
N ARG A 45 -8.58 -3.95 -6.97
CA ARG A 45 -10.03 -4.16 -6.84
C ARG A 45 -10.76 -2.83 -6.63
N ASN A 46 -10.21 -1.93 -5.82
CA ASN A 46 -10.79 -0.60 -5.63
C ASN A 46 -10.83 0.18 -6.95
N LEU A 47 -9.76 0.12 -7.75
CA LEU A 47 -9.71 0.76 -9.06
C LEU A 47 -10.74 0.17 -10.03
N GLN A 48 -10.90 -1.15 -10.04
CA GLN A 48 -11.91 -1.84 -10.86
C GLN A 48 -13.32 -1.40 -10.48
N LEU A 49 -13.64 -1.39 -9.18
CA LEU A 49 -14.96 -0.99 -8.69
C LEU A 49 -15.24 0.49 -8.96
N LEU A 50 -14.26 1.38 -8.74
CA LEU A 50 -14.38 2.79 -9.06
C LEU A 50 -14.65 3.02 -10.56
N ARG A 51 -13.98 2.27 -11.45
CA ARG A 51 -14.23 2.35 -12.90
C ARG A 51 -15.61 1.84 -13.29
N ALA A 52 -16.11 0.81 -12.62
CA ALA A 52 -17.39 0.18 -12.95
C ALA A 52 -18.60 0.98 -12.41
N ALA A 53 -18.50 1.48 -11.18
CA ALA A 53 -19.61 2.13 -10.48
C ALA A 53 -19.50 3.67 -10.42
N GLY A 54 -18.36 4.24 -10.78
CA GLY A 54 -18.09 5.68 -10.68
C GLY A 54 -17.78 6.16 -9.25
N THR A 55 -18.00 5.32 -8.24
CA THR A 55 -17.81 5.65 -6.83
C THR A 55 -16.81 4.70 -6.15
N PRO A 56 -16.06 5.19 -5.14
CA PRO A 56 -15.10 4.36 -4.41
C PRO A 56 -15.78 3.30 -3.55
N SER A 57 -15.12 2.15 -3.40
CA SER A 57 -15.58 1.10 -2.50
C SER A 57 -14.84 1.18 -1.17
N LEU A 58 -15.59 1.31 -0.07
CA LEU A 58 -15.03 1.47 1.28
C LEU A 58 -14.15 0.29 1.73
N PRO A 59 -14.59 -0.98 1.65
CA PRO A 59 -13.78 -2.09 2.17
C PRO A 59 -12.36 -2.18 1.60
N PRO A 60 -12.13 -2.17 0.26
CA PRO A 60 -10.78 -2.22 -0.26
C PRO A 60 -10.00 -0.92 -0.01
N ALA A 61 -10.66 0.24 0.13
CA ALA A 61 -9.99 1.50 0.48
C ALA A 61 -9.40 1.46 1.89
N VAL A 62 -10.19 0.99 2.85
CA VAL A 62 -9.77 0.85 4.25
C VAL A 62 -8.61 -0.14 4.37
N LEU A 63 -8.71 -1.32 3.75
CA LEU A 63 -7.64 -2.31 3.79
C LEU A 63 -6.35 -1.79 3.15
N THR A 64 -6.44 -1.08 2.02
CA THR A 64 -5.30 -0.43 1.39
C THR A 64 -4.61 0.55 2.36
N THR A 65 -5.39 1.34 3.10
CA THR A 65 -4.87 2.30 4.10
C THR A 65 -4.13 1.59 5.22
N ILE A 66 -4.70 0.50 5.75
CA ILE A 66 -4.09 -0.30 6.82
C ILE A 66 -2.75 -0.88 6.37
N PHE A 67 -2.67 -1.43 5.15
CA PHE A 67 -1.41 -1.92 4.60
C PHE A 67 -0.38 -0.82 4.42
N GLY A 68 -0.78 0.37 3.98
CA GLY A 68 0.09 1.54 3.93
C GLY A 68 0.73 1.86 5.29
N GLY A 69 -0.08 1.88 6.34
CA GLY A 69 0.41 2.05 7.72
C GLY A 69 1.34 0.93 8.16
N TRP A 70 1.04 -0.32 7.80
CA TRP A 70 1.92 -1.45 8.06
C TRP A 70 3.31 -1.29 7.41
N PHE A 71 3.38 -0.84 6.15
CA PHE A 71 4.67 -0.63 5.48
C PHE A 71 5.51 0.49 6.11
N MET A 72 4.86 1.47 6.75
CA MET A 72 5.56 2.49 7.54
C MET A 72 6.12 1.92 8.85
N LEU A 73 5.38 1.01 9.49
CA LEU A 73 5.70 0.43 10.78
C LEU A 73 6.70 -0.73 10.70
N ALA A 74 6.58 -1.60 9.69
CA ALA A 74 7.35 -2.84 9.60
C ALA A 74 8.87 -2.63 9.73
N PRO A 75 9.51 -1.65 9.05
CA PRO A 75 10.95 -1.43 9.18
C PRO A 75 11.42 -1.09 10.60
N LEU A 76 10.53 -0.58 11.45
CA LEU A 76 10.82 -0.27 12.85
C LEU A 76 10.76 -1.50 13.77
N LEU A 77 10.10 -2.58 13.31
CA LEU A 77 9.90 -3.81 14.07
C LEU A 77 10.91 -4.90 13.72
N TYR A 78 11.44 -4.90 12.50
CA TYR A 78 12.46 -5.86 12.08
C TYR A 78 13.86 -5.27 12.34
N PRO A 79 14.79 -6.05 12.93
CA PRO A 79 16.17 -5.63 13.08
C PRO A 79 16.90 -5.61 11.73
N ASP A 80 17.96 -4.80 11.64
CA ASP A 80 18.94 -4.81 10.55
C ASP A 80 18.37 -4.63 9.14
N VAL A 81 17.26 -3.89 8.99
CA VAL A 81 16.60 -3.64 7.69
C VAL A 81 17.45 -2.75 6.76
N GLY A 82 18.25 -1.85 7.33
CA GLY A 82 19.09 -0.90 6.59
C GLY A 82 18.33 0.34 6.09
N PHE A 83 19.08 1.37 5.73
CA PHE A 83 18.52 2.69 5.40
C PHE A 83 17.62 2.69 4.15
N LEU A 84 18.11 2.15 3.02
CA LEU A 84 17.36 2.20 1.75
C LEU A 84 16.05 1.39 1.78
N PRO A 85 16.02 0.14 2.29
CA PRO A 85 14.77 -0.60 2.41
C PRO A 85 13.79 0.10 3.36
N THR A 86 14.27 0.67 4.47
CA THR A 86 13.46 1.46 5.41
C THR A 86 12.84 2.67 4.70
N ALA A 87 13.65 3.53 4.10
CA ALA A 87 13.18 4.74 3.44
C ALA A 87 12.19 4.42 2.29
N GLY A 88 12.50 3.41 1.47
CA GLY A 88 11.65 3.01 0.36
C GLY A 88 10.31 2.44 0.80
N THR A 89 10.30 1.56 1.80
CA THR A 89 9.07 0.95 2.31
C THR A 89 8.22 1.95 3.11
N GLN A 90 8.84 2.83 3.90
CA GLN A 90 8.11 3.89 4.61
C GLN A 90 7.53 4.95 3.66
N LEU A 91 8.28 5.36 2.64
CA LEU A 91 7.76 6.26 1.61
C LEU A 91 6.59 5.61 0.84
N GLY A 92 6.76 4.36 0.40
CA GLY A 92 5.70 3.61 -0.25
C GLY A 92 4.47 3.45 0.65
N GLY A 93 4.68 3.12 1.93
CA GLY A 93 3.64 3.05 2.94
C GLY A 93 2.89 4.36 3.13
N THR A 94 3.62 5.48 3.19
CA THR A 94 3.03 6.83 3.29
C THR A 94 2.14 7.13 2.09
N VAL A 95 2.64 6.87 0.87
CA VAL A 95 1.86 7.05 -0.36
C VAL A 95 0.59 6.20 -0.32
N ILE A 96 0.72 4.91 -0.03
CA ILE A 96 -0.42 3.96 0.01
C ILE A 96 -1.43 4.39 1.08
N ALA A 97 -0.96 4.77 2.28
CA ALA A 97 -1.81 5.18 3.38
C ALA A 97 -2.54 6.50 3.06
N THR A 98 -1.85 7.52 2.56
CA THR A 98 -2.45 8.81 2.22
C THR A 98 -3.50 8.68 1.12
N PHE A 99 -3.18 8.00 0.02
CA PHE A 99 -4.13 7.86 -1.09
C PHE A 99 -5.25 6.88 -0.75
N GLY A 100 -4.97 5.80 -0.02
CA GLY A 100 -5.98 4.88 0.50
C GLY A 100 -6.95 5.59 1.45
N LEU A 101 -6.43 6.42 2.36
CA LEU A 101 -7.22 7.19 3.31
C LEU A 101 -8.08 8.22 2.59
N TYR A 102 -7.52 8.93 1.61
CA TYR A 102 -8.29 9.86 0.79
C TYR A 102 -9.46 9.16 0.09
N VAL A 103 -9.22 7.98 -0.49
CA VAL A 103 -10.28 7.19 -1.14
C VAL A 103 -11.30 6.68 -0.13
N THR A 104 -10.87 6.35 1.09
CA THR A 104 -11.74 5.95 2.19
C THR A 104 -12.65 7.09 2.60
N VAL A 105 -12.10 8.29 2.82
CA VAL A 105 -12.87 9.49 3.18
C VAL A 105 -13.91 9.80 2.12
N ALA A 106 -13.53 9.82 0.84
CA ALA A 106 -14.48 10.03 -0.26
C ALA A 106 -15.63 9.00 -0.24
N GLY A 107 -15.32 7.72 0.02
CA GLY A 107 -16.33 6.67 0.15
C GLY A 107 -17.27 6.83 1.35
N VAL A 108 -16.82 7.44 2.45
CA VAL A 108 -17.69 7.75 3.61
C VAL A 108 -18.52 9.01 3.33
N SER A 109 -17.93 10.01 2.67
CA SER A 109 -18.59 11.28 2.31
C SER A 109 -19.62 11.15 1.18
N GLY A 110 -19.55 10.08 0.37
CA GLY A 110 -20.37 9.92 -0.83
C GLY A 110 -19.88 10.77 -2.01
N GLU A 111 -18.57 11.07 -2.06
CA GLU A 111 -17.89 11.89 -3.07
C GLU A 111 -17.19 11.04 -4.16
#